data_AF-A0A2N8TR62-F1
#
_entry.id   AF-A0A2N8TR62-F1
#
_cell.length_a   1.000
_cell.length_b   1.000
_cell.length_c   1.000
_cell.angle_alpha   90.00
_cell.angle_beta   90.00
_cell.angle_gamma   90.00
#
_symmetry.space_group_name_H-M   'P 1'
#
loop_
_entity.id
_entity.type
_entity.pdbx_description
1 polymer ?
#
loop_
_entity_poly.entity_id
_entity_poly.type
_entity_poly.pdbx_seq_one_letter_code
_entity_poly.pdbx_strand_id
1 'polypeptide(L)'
;MEPESTATPRQYAADDEERFRLLLKNSPYMVFRRTMEGVYREVSAAGQELLGRPAEEIVGTSVKSWVHSADVEEFEWAERDLLRDGRVAVCLRLRHADRHPMWTEMTCWVVRDPAGEPLEVRGFVREAEGQRRREEALRLLQDQARSVIETARDAFISTDEEGLVIDWNLSAEKLFGFSHHEAMGRPLTETIIPERYHAAHNAGLQRVLADGESHVLGGQVELTARHHDGHEIPVELAVWRLKSAKARCFNAFIRDISERKQAEAALAEARDQAIAASQAKSQFVASMSHEIRTPMNGVIGLSELLLGTEQDAEQRRYAEGIHAAGTALLTLINDILDFSKLEAGKLELDEVAFSPQVLVEEAVSLVAQTAQAEGLELLSDCHPDLPAMVLGDSGRLRQILLNLASNAVKFTESGEVVLRARPAPARPPAEQAPWLRFEVADTGIGIATADQERMFDAFSQADASTTRRYGGTGLGLAICRRITEAMGGSIGVTSRPGHGSTFSFCVPVRAPDAPE
;
A
#
# COMPACT_ATOMS: atom_id res chain seq x y z
N MET A 1 -13.29 61.62 -59.17
CA MET A 1 -12.30 62.54 -58.59
C MET A 1 -13.07 63.61 -57.83
N GLU A 2 -13.38 63.36 -56.57
CA GLU A 2 -13.61 64.43 -55.60
C GLU A 2 -12.23 64.80 -55.02
N PRO A 3 -11.94 66.09 -54.77
CA PRO A 3 -10.63 66.47 -54.26
C PRO A 3 -10.57 66.23 -52.76
N GLU A 4 -9.61 65.42 -52.32
CA GLU A 4 -9.23 65.35 -50.91
C GLU A 4 -8.85 66.74 -50.41
N SER A 5 -9.60 67.19 -49.40
CA SER A 5 -9.36 68.40 -48.63
C SER A 5 -7.92 68.41 -48.08
N THR A 6 -7.03 69.12 -48.75
CA THR A 6 -5.67 69.39 -48.25
C THR A 6 -5.76 70.39 -47.12
N ALA A 7 -5.76 69.90 -45.87
CA ALA A 7 -5.65 70.74 -44.69
C ALA A 7 -4.35 71.57 -44.79
N THR A 8 -4.44 72.87 -44.53
CA THR A 8 -3.28 73.76 -44.59
C THR A 8 -2.31 73.47 -43.43
N PRO A 9 -1.00 73.77 -43.53
CA PRO A 9 -0.04 73.56 -42.43
C PRO A 9 -0.45 74.19 -41.09
N ARG A 10 -1.26 75.26 -41.13
CA ARG A 10 -1.87 75.88 -39.93
C ARG A 10 -2.97 75.04 -39.28
N GLN A 11 -3.72 74.25 -40.06
CA GLN A 11 -4.74 73.33 -39.54
C GLN A 11 -4.11 72.09 -38.89
N TYR A 12 -3.02 71.54 -39.44
CA TYR A 12 -2.28 70.44 -38.82
C TYR A 12 -1.65 70.82 -37.48
N ALA A 13 -1.07 72.03 -37.38
CA ALA A 13 -0.51 72.53 -36.12
C ALA A 13 -1.59 72.80 -35.06
N ALA A 14 -2.79 73.24 -35.47
CA ALA A 14 -3.92 73.45 -34.58
C ALA A 14 -4.53 72.12 -34.08
N ASP A 15 -4.65 71.12 -34.95
CA ASP A 15 -5.20 69.79 -34.63
C ASP A 15 -4.24 68.99 -33.72
N ASP A 16 -2.93 69.10 -33.91
CA ASP A 16 -1.93 68.46 -33.05
C ASP A 16 -1.86 69.08 -31.65
N GLU A 17 -2.02 70.41 -31.55
CA GLU A 17 -2.12 71.13 -30.28
C GLU A 17 -3.43 70.79 -29.53
N GLU A 18 -4.54 70.63 -30.24
CA GLU A 18 -5.82 70.22 -29.65
C GLU A 18 -5.77 68.77 -29.13
N ARG A 19 -5.16 67.84 -29.89
CA ARG A 19 -4.93 66.46 -29.46
C ARG A 19 -3.99 66.36 -28.26
N PHE A 20 -2.92 67.15 -28.22
CA PHE A 20 -2.02 67.18 -27.09
C PHE A 20 -2.69 67.74 -25.83
N ARG A 21 -3.51 68.79 -25.96
CA ARG A 21 -4.31 69.32 -24.86
C ARG A 21 -5.30 68.30 -24.29
N LEU A 22 -5.89 67.46 -25.14
CA LEU A 22 -6.76 66.35 -24.70
C LEU A 22 -5.98 65.28 -23.92
N LEU A 23 -4.76 64.93 -24.34
CA LEU A 23 -3.88 64.02 -23.61
C LEU A 23 -3.48 64.57 -22.24
N LEU A 24 -3.14 65.87 -22.16
CA LEU A 24 -2.83 66.52 -20.90
C LEU A 24 -4.00 66.51 -19.90
N LYS A 25 -5.24 66.58 -20.38
CA LYS A 25 -6.43 66.64 -19.51
C LYS A 25 -6.94 65.28 -19.06
N ASN A 26 -6.84 64.26 -19.91
CA ASN A 26 -7.54 62.98 -19.71
C ASN A 26 -6.62 61.76 -19.55
N SER A 27 -5.30 61.92 -19.63
CA SER A 27 -4.36 60.79 -19.51
C SER A 27 -4.21 60.33 -18.05
N PRO A 28 -4.25 59.01 -17.78
CA PRO A 28 -3.91 58.44 -16.48
C PRO A 28 -2.40 58.47 -16.17
N TYR A 29 -1.57 58.86 -17.15
CA TYR A 29 -0.13 58.99 -17.01
C TYR A 29 0.30 60.46 -16.94
N MET A 30 1.46 60.73 -16.34
CA MET A 30 2.06 62.06 -16.35
C MET A 30 2.48 62.39 -17.80
N VAL A 31 1.69 63.20 -18.49
CA VAL A 31 2.00 63.73 -19.82
C VAL A 31 2.63 65.10 -19.62
N PHE A 32 3.66 65.42 -20.40
CA PHE A 32 4.37 66.69 -20.26
C PHE A 32 4.84 67.25 -21.60
N ARG A 33 5.09 68.56 -21.60
CA ARG A 33 5.95 69.23 -22.60
C ARG A 33 7.04 70.02 -21.89
N ARG A 34 8.25 70.01 -22.44
CA ARG A 34 9.42 70.70 -21.89
C ARG A 34 10.24 71.39 -22.97
N THR A 35 11.04 72.38 -22.56
CA THR A 35 12.01 73.05 -23.43
C THR A 35 13.13 72.10 -23.85
N MET A 36 13.92 72.48 -24.87
CA MET A 36 15.12 71.75 -25.27
C MET A 36 16.19 71.70 -24.16
N GLU A 37 16.18 72.68 -23.25
CA GLU A 37 17.03 72.72 -22.05
C GLU A 37 16.48 71.87 -20.90
N GLY A 38 15.37 71.16 -21.11
CA GLY A 38 14.79 70.24 -20.16
C GLY A 38 13.92 70.86 -19.07
N VAL A 39 13.40 72.07 -19.28
CA VAL A 39 12.49 72.73 -18.32
C VAL A 39 11.04 72.42 -18.63
N TYR A 40 10.28 71.88 -17.68
CA TYR A 40 8.85 71.58 -17.88
C TYR A 40 8.05 72.87 -18.13
N ARG A 41 7.26 72.89 -19.21
CA ARG A 41 6.31 73.98 -19.51
C ARG A 41 4.89 73.63 -19.11
N GLU A 42 4.50 72.38 -19.35
CA GLU A 42 3.16 71.88 -19.01
C GLU A 42 3.28 70.42 -18.55
N VAL A 43 2.44 70.04 -17.58
CA VAL A 43 2.35 68.71 -16.98
C VAL A 43 0.89 68.39 -16.71
N SER A 44 0.44 67.16 -16.97
CA SER A 44 -0.93 66.71 -16.65
C SER A 44 -1.16 66.58 -15.14
N ALA A 45 -2.42 66.53 -14.70
CA ALA A 45 -2.78 66.36 -13.30
C ALA A 45 -2.20 65.06 -12.67
N ALA A 46 -2.06 63.99 -13.47
CA ALA A 46 -1.42 62.73 -13.05
C ALA A 46 0.07 62.91 -12.64
N GLY A 47 0.72 64.01 -13.03
CA GLY A 47 2.05 64.36 -12.53
C GLY A 47 2.09 64.64 -11.02
N GLN A 48 0.97 65.08 -10.43
CA GLN A 48 0.89 65.27 -8.98
C GLN A 48 0.91 63.94 -8.22
N GLU A 49 0.20 62.93 -8.71
CA GLU A 49 0.22 61.60 -8.13
C GLU A 49 1.58 60.93 -8.30
N LEU A 50 2.23 61.13 -9.45
CA LEU A 50 3.53 60.52 -9.75
C LEU A 50 4.71 61.22 -9.06
N LEU A 51 4.73 62.54 -8.91
CA LEU A 51 5.88 63.27 -8.33
C LEU A 51 5.60 63.82 -6.93
N GLY A 52 4.37 63.71 -6.44
CA GLY A 52 3.98 64.14 -5.10
C GLY A 52 3.88 65.64 -4.90
N ARG A 53 3.90 66.43 -6.00
CA ARG A 53 3.78 67.89 -5.97
C ARG A 53 2.72 68.40 -6.92
N PRO A 54 2.02 69.51 -6.61
CA PRO A 54 1.10 70.11 -7.55
C PRO A 54 1.76 70.37 -8.92
N ALA A 55 1.04 70.16 -10.02
CA ALA A 55 1.57 70.36 -11.37
C ALA A 55 2.18 71.77 -11.56
N GLU A 56 1.60 72.78 -10.91
CA GLU A 56 2.08 74.18 -10.90
C GLU A 56 3.48 74.34 -10.31
N GLU A 57 3.88 73.50 -9.36
CA GLU A 57 5.23 73.50 -8.78
C GLU A 57 6.24 72.69 -9.61
N ILE A 58 5.75 71.77 -10.43
CA ILE A 58 6.59 70.96 -11.33
C ILE A 58 6.93 71.78 -12.58
N VAL A 59 5.98 72.58 -13.08
CA VAL A 59 6.20 73.52 -14.18
C VAL A 59 7.28 74.54 -13.80
N GLY A 60 8.24 74.77 -14.71
CA GLY A 60 9.40 75.65 -14.49
C GLY A 60 10.61 74.95 -13.88
N THR A 61 10.50 73.69 -13.44
CA THR A 61 11.63 72.91 -12.93
C THR A 61 12.34 72.13 -14.04
N SER A 62 13.63 71.84 -13.84
CA SER A 62 14.40 70.99 -14.76
C SER A 62 14.10 69.51 -14.51
N VAL A 63 13.82 68.74 -15.57
CA VAL A 63 13.66 67.27 -15.49
C VAL A 63 14.82 66.59 -14.77
N LYS A 64 16.06 67.07 -15.00
CA LYS A 64 17.27 66.54 -14.37
C LYS A 64 17.26 66.64 -12.84
N SER A 65 16.55 67.62 -12.27
CA SER A 65 16.44 67.77 -10.81
C SER A 65 15.59 66.67 -10.15
N TRP A 66 14.71 66.03 -10.93
CA TRP A 66 13.85 64.94 -10.50
C TRP A 66 14.48 63.57 -10.72
N VAL A 67 15.50 63.44 -11.57
CA VAL A 67 16.23 62.19 -11.77
C VAL A 67 17.05 61.86 -10.52
N HIS A 68 17.00 60.60 -10.08
CA HIS A 68 17.81 60.12 -8.97
C HIS A 68 19.31 60.22 -9.31
N SER A 69 20.16 60.55 -8.34
CA SER A 69 21.59 60.84 -8.58
C SER A 69 22.36 59.69 -9.24
N ALA A 70 21.91 58.45 -9.03
CA ALA A 70 22.50 57.25 -9.62
C ALA A 70 22.16 57.06 -11.12
N ASP A 71 21.12 57.73 -11.63
CA ASP A 71 20.61 57.53 -13.00
C ASP A 71 20.85 58.76 -13.89
N VAL A 72 21.63 59.74 -13.40
CA VAL A 72 21.92 60.99 -14.12
C VAL A 72 22.71 60.73 -15.41
N GLU A 73 23.67 59.80 -15.37
CA GLU A 73 24.49 59.45 -16.54
C GLU A 73 23.66 58.76 -17.64
N GLU A 74 22.76 57.86 -17.22
CA GLU A 74 21.82 57.16 -18.12
C GLU A 74 20.80 58.13 -18.73
N PHE A 75 20.30 59.08 -17.93
CA PHE A 75 19.46 60.17 -18.42
C PHE A 75 20.19 61.04 -19.47
N GLU A 76 21.44 61.43 -19.21
CA GLU A 76 22.23 62.23 -20.17
C GLU A 76 22.51 61.48 -21.48
N TRP A 77 22.66 60.16 -21.42
CA TRP A 77 22.77 59.33 -22.60
C TRP A 77 21.46 59.29 -23.40
N ALA A 78 20.33 59.10 -22.72
CA ALA A 78 19.01 59.15 -23.33
C ALA A 78 18.68 60.52 -23.97
N GLU A 79 19.13 61.64 -23.38
CA GLU A 79 18.97 62.97 -23.98
C GLU A 79 19.74 63.11 -25.30
N ARG A 80 20.93 62.53 -25.40
CA ARG A 80 21.71 62.53 -26.65
C ARG A 80 21.01 61.71 -27.74
N ASP A 81 20.48 60.54 -27.38
CA ASP A 81 19.75 59.69 -28.30
C ASP A 81 18.43 60.33 -28.74
N LEU A 82 17.75 61.05 -27.85
CA LEU A 82 16.54 61.82 -28.19
C LEU A 82 16.81 62.89 -29.27
N LEU A 83 17.92 63.63 -29.15
CA LEU A 83 18.30 64.65 -30.15
C LEU A 83 18.71 64.03 -31.49
N ARG A 84 19.36 62.86 -31.46
CA ARG A 84 19.80 62.15 -32.67
C ARG A 84 18.64 61.49 -33.41
N ASP A 85 17.82 60.72 -32.68
CA ASP A 85 16.84 59.78 -33.26
C ASP A 85 15.40 60.35 -33.21
N GLY A 86 15.21 61.50 -32.57
CA GLY A 86 13.93 62.22 -32.48
C GLY A 86 12.92 61.61 -31.50
N ARG A 87 13.21 60.43 -30.93
CA ARG A 87 12.40 59.76 -29.91
C ARG A 87 13.28 58.86 -29.03
N VAL A 88 12.91 58.72 -27.76
CA VAL A 88 13.58 57.81 -26.82
C VAL A 88 12.59 57.26 -25.81
N ALA A 89 12.79 56.02 -25.38
CA ALA A 89 12.13 55.46 -24.20
C ALA A 89 13.22 54.99 -23.24
N VAL A 90 13.11 55.37 -21.98
CA VAL A 90 14.14 55.09 -20.96
C VAL A 90 13.49 54.78 -19.62
N CYS A 91 14.07 53.83 -18.89
CA CYS A 91 13.65 53.50 -17.53
C CYS A 91 14.59 54.15 -16.54
N LEU A 92 14.08 55.05 -15.71
CA LEU A 92 14.88 55.83 -14.75
C LEU A 92 14.16 55.93 -13.41
N ARG A 93 14.91 56.11 -12.33
CA ARG A 93 14.35 56.46 -11.03
C ARG A 93 14.09 57.96 -10.96
N LEU A 94 12.82 58.33 -10.76
CA LEU A 94 12.44 59.70 -10.41
C LEU A 94 12.29 59.85 -8.90
N ARG A 95 12.54 61.05 -8.39
CA ARG A 95 12.44 61.40 -6.98
C ARG A 95 11.04 61.90 -6.68
N HIS A 96 10.33 61.21 -5.79
CA HIS A 96 9.07 61.70 -5.25
C HIS A 96 9.29 62.87 -4.27
N ALA A 97 8.28 63.71 -4.04
CA ALA A 97 8.32 64.82 -3.08
C ALA A 97 8.76 64.40 -1.67
N ASP A 98 8.37 63.18 -1.27
CA ASP A 98 8.73 62.54 0.02
C ASP A 98 10.12 61.88 0.02
N ARG A 99 10.96 62.18 -0.98
CA ARG A 99 12.35 61.73 -1.15
C ARG A 99 12.60 60.24 -1.36
N HIS A 100 11.58 59.40 -1.55
CA HIS A 100 11.80 58.03 -2.03
C HIS A 100 11.97 58.00 -3.57
N PRO A 101 12.87 57.16 -4.10
CA PRO A 101 12.98 56.95 -5.54
C PRO A 101 11.85 56.04 -6.04
N MET A 102 11.31 56.33 -7.23
CA MET A 102 10.30 55.51 -7.91
C MET A 102 10.77 55.15 -9.31
N TRP A 103 10.59 53.88 -9.70
CA TRP A 103 10.94 53.41 -11.03
C TRP A 103 9.89 53.86 -12.04
N THR A 104 10.35 54.54 -13.08
CA THR A 104 9.47 55.07 -14.12
C THR A 104 10.00 54.70 -15.49
N GLU A 105 9.08 54.49 -16.43
CA GLU A 105 9.39 54.46 -17.84
C GLU A 105 8.95 55.79 -18.45
N MET A 106 9.91 56.50 -19.03
CA MET A 106 9.70 57.79 -19.68
C MET A 106 9.87 57.63 -21.19
N THR A 107 8.82 57.98 -21.93
CA THR A 107 8.85 58.04 -23.40
C THR A 107 8.79 59.49 -23.86
N CYS A 108 9.76 59.92 -24.66
CA CYS A 108 9.89 61.28 -25.16
C CYS A 108 10.04 61.29 -26.69
N TRP A 109 9.59 62.38 -27.32
CA TRP A 109 9.89 62.70 -28.72
C TRP A 109 10.05 64.21 -28.92
N VAL A 110 10.85 64.57 -29.92
CA VAL A 110 11.13 65.95 -30.31
C VAL A 110 10.07 66.44 -31.29
N VAL A 111 9.39 67.52 -30.95
CA VAL A 111 8.55 68.28 -31.88
C VAL A 111 9.42 69.32 -32.57
N ARG A 112 9.36 69.37 -33.90
CA ARG A 112 10.14 70.27 -34.74
C ARG A 112 9.24 71.31 -35.39
N ASP A 113 9.79 72.49 -35.65
CA ASP A 113 9.09 73.53 -36.40
C ASP A 113 9.00 73.18 -37.90
N PRO A 114 8.26 73.96 -38.73
CA PRO A 114 8.17 73.71 -40.16
C PRO A 114 9.50 73.83 -40.93
N ALA A 115 10.54 74.43 -40.33
CA ALA A 115 11.88 74.49 -40.88
C ALA A 115 12.75 73.27 -40.51
N GLY A 116 12.24 72.37 -39.65
CA GLY A 116 12.91 71.15 -39.19
C GLY A 116 13.72 71.33 -37.90
N GLU A 117 13.71 72.52 -37.31
CA GLU A 117 14.46 72.83 -36.09
C GLU A 117 13.72 72.31 -34.84
N PRO A 118 14.43 71.72 -33.86
CA PRO A 118 13.83 71.27 -32.60
C PRO A 118 13.15 72.43 -31.84
N LEU A 119 11.84 72.32 -31.60
CA LEU A 119 11.05 73.34 -30.93
C LEU A 119 10.81 73.01 -29.44
N GLU A 120 10.36 71.80 -29.15
CA GLU A 120 10.06 71.33 -27.79
C GLU A 120 10.10 69.79 -27.69
N VAL A 121 10.18 69.26 -26.47
CA VAL A 121 10.09 67.82 -26.21
C VAL A 121 8.74 67.52 -25.56
N ARG A 122 8.00 66.56 -26.12
CA ARG A 122 6.76 66.04 -25.54
C ARG A 122 6.98 64.59 -25.10
N GLY A 123 6.25 64.16 -24.08
CA GLY A 123 6.40 62.80 -23.58
C GLY A 123 5.38 62.45 -22.53
N PHE A 124 5.45 61.20 -22.09
CA PHE A 124 4.73 60.73 -20.92
C PHE A 124 5.61 59.84 -20.05
N VAL A 125 5.28 59.82 -18.77
CA VAL A 125 5.92 59.01 -17.75
C VAL A 125 4.87 58.13 -17.10
N ARG A 126 5.18 56.84 -17.01
CA ARG A 126 4.39 55.88 -16.23
C ARG A 126 5.27 55.21 -15.18
N GLU A 127 4.67 54.81 -14.07
CA GLU A 127 5.33 53.98 -13.07
C GLU A 127 5.55 52.55 -13.61
N ALA A 128 6.70 51.94 -13.29
CA ALA A 128 7.10 50.62 -13.77
C ALA A 128 7.14 49.60 -12.62
N GLU A 129 6.01 48.93 -12.31
CA GLU A 129 5.87 48.01 -11.15
C GLU A 129 6.16 46.51 -11.42
N GLY A 130 6.57 46.09 -12.64
CA GLY A 130 6.42 44.68 -13.07
C GLY A 130 7.67 43.75 -13.17
N GLN A 131 8.87 44.26 -13.44
CA GLN A 131 10.01 43.40 -13.84
C GLN A 131 10.70 42.70 -12.66
N ARG A 132 10.97 43.43 -11.56
CA ARG A 132 11.69 42.89 -10.39
C ARG A 132 10.90 41.82 -9.62
N ARG A 133 9.59 41.98 -9.44
CA ARG A 133 8.75 40.98 -8.74
C ARG A 133 8.70 39.64 -9.49
N ARG A 134 8.75 39.66 -10.83
CA ARG A 134 8.80 38.44 -11.65
C ARG A 134 10.14 37.72 -11.50
N GLU A 135 11.25 38.45 -11.52
CA GLU A 135 12.59 37.89 -11.34
C GLU A 135 12.77 37.33 -9.92
N GLU A 136 12.28 38.03 -8.89
CA GLU A 136 12.31 37.56 -7.50
C GLU A 136 11.40 36.33 -7.28
N ALA A 137 10.20 36.31 -7.86
CA ALA A 137 9.31 35.15 -7.78
C ALA A 137 9.90 33.92 -8.51
N LEU A 138 10.52 34.13 -9.68
CA LEU A 138 11.22 33.06 -10.40
C LEU A 138 12.40 32.53 -9.61
N ARG A 139 13.19 33.40 -8.98
CA ARG A 139 14.31 33.02 -8.13
C ARG A 139 13.83 32.24 -6.90
N LEU A 140 12.77 32.69 -6.24
CA LEU A 140 12.17 32.00 -5.10
C LEU A 140 11.66 30.61 -5.47
N LEU A 141 10.97 30.46 -6.61
CA LEU A 141 10.51 29.16 -7.10
C LEU A 141 11.67 28.23 -7.49
N GLN A 142 12.74 28.77 -8.08
CA GLN A 142 13.96 28.00 -8.37
C GLN A 142 14.65 27.51 -7.09
N ASP A 143 14.82 28.40 -6.10
CA ASP A 143 15.42 28.06 -4.81
C ASP A 143 14.56 27.02 -4.05
N GLN A 144 13.23 27.14 -4.11
CA GLN A 144 12.30 26.16 -3.54
C GLN A 144 12.40 24.79 -4.23
N ALA A 145 12.40 24.75 -5.57
CA ALA A 145 12.52 23.50 -6.32
C ALA A 145 13.85 22.79 -6.03
N ARG A 146 14.95 23.55 -5.96
CA ARG A 146 16.27 23.04 -5.61
C ARG A 146 16.30 22.47 -4.19
N SER A 147 15.72 23.17 -3.22
CA SER A 147 15.66 22.71 -1.83
C SER A 147 14.87 21.40 -1.67
N VAL A 148 13.76 21.22 -2.43
CA VAL A 148 12.99 19.96 -2.43
C VAL A 148 13.83 18.78 -2.95
N ILE A 149 14.62 18.99 -4.01
CA ILE A 149 15.51 17.97 -4.56
C ILE A 149 16.65 17.64 -3.59
N GLU A 150 17.26 18.66 -2.99
CA GLU A 150 18.37 18.49 -2.04
C GLU A 150 17.95 17.79 -0.73
N THR A 151 16.69 17.98 -0.30
CA THR A 151 16.14 17.37 0.93
C THR A 151 15.35 16.08 0.70
N ALA A 152 15.21 15.66 -0.56
CA ALA A 152 14.55 14.41 -0.91
C ALA A 152 15.26 13.22 -0.26
N ARG A 153 14.49 12.26 0.26
CA ARG A 153 15.03 11.03 0.88
C ARG A 153 15.65 10.09 -0.15
N ASP A 154 15.08 10.04 -1.35
CA ASP A 154 15.60 9.24 -2.44
C ASP A 154 16.74 9.98 -3.15
N ALA A 155 17.69 9.23 -3.68
CA ALA A 155 18.77 9.78 -4.49
C ALA A 155 18.17 10.35 -5.78
N PHE A 156 18.53 11.59 -6.10
CA PHE A 156 18.13 12.26 -7.33
C PHE A 156 19.36 12.50 -8.19
N ILE A 157 19.27 12.06 -9.45
CA ILE A 157 20.32 12.24 -10.45
C ILE A 157 19.67 12.76 -11.73
N SER A 158 20.30 13.74 -12.37
CA SER A 158 19.95 14.17 -13.72
C SER A 158 21.14 14.02 -14.66
N THR A 159 20.91 13.61 -15.90
CA THR A 159 21.92 13.56 -16.96
C THR A 159 21.48 14.31 -18.21
N ASP A 160 22.44 14.78 -19.01
CA ASP A 160 22.20 15.33 -20.35
C ASP A 160 21.95 14.23 -21.41
N GLU A 161 21.94 14.62 -22.70
CA GLU A 161 21.72 13.71 -23.83
C GLU A 161 22.89 12.75 -24.06
N GLU A 162 24.09 13.15 -23.65
CA GLU A 162 25.32 12.37 -23.73
C GLU A 162 25.48 11.42 -22.53
N GLY A 163 24.64 11.55 -21.50
CA GLY A 163 24.67 10.74 -20.29
C GLY A 163 25.65 11.25 -19.23
N LEU A 164 26.06 12.51 -19.31
CA LEU A 164 26.87 13.20 -18.30
C LEU A 164 25.97 13.70 -17.17
N VAL A 165 26.43 13.58 -15.93
CA VAL A 165 25.69 14.02 -14.74
C VAL A 165 25.63 15.55 -14.70
N ILE A 166 24.41 16.10 -14.63
CA ILE A 166 24.13 17.54 -14.52
C ILE A 166 23.43 17.92 -13.21
N ASP A 167 22.93 16.94 -12.45
CA ASP A 167 22.41 17.15 -11.09
C ASP A 167 22.66 15.90 -10.23
N TRP A 168 22.95 16.12 -8.94
CA TRP A 168 23.33 15.11 -7.97
C TRP A 168 23.02 15.60 -6.55
N ASN A 169 21.98 15.06 -5.93
CA ASN A 169 21.55 15.51 -4.59
C ASN A 169 22.33 14.85 -3.43
N LEU A 170 22.14 15.34 -2.21
CA LEU A 170 22.80 14.81 -1.01
C LEU A 170 22.50 13.33 -0.74
N SER A 171 21.31 12.86 -1.09
CA SER A 171 20.94 11.44 -0.93
C SER A 171 21.68 10.55 -1.93
N ALA A 172 21.97 11.04 -3.13
CA ALA A 172 22.83 10.36 -4.10
C ALA A 172 24.28 10.29 -3.62
N GLU A 173 24.79 11.34 -2.96
CA GLU A 173 26.12 11.30 -2.32
C GLU A 173 26.20 10.21 -1.25
N LYS A 174 25.19 10.14 -0.38
CA LYS A 174 25.13 9.12 0.67
C LYS A 174 24.98 7.70 0.12
N LEU A 175 24.19 7.53 -0.93
CA LEU A 175 23.87 6.21 -1.50
C LEU A 175 25.02 5.65 -2.34
N PHE A 176 25.71 6.48 -3.13
CA PHE A 176 26.74 6.01 -4.07
C PHE A 176 28.16 6.39 -3.65
N GLY A 177 28.33 7.27 -2.65
CA GLY A 177 29.62 7.67 -2.09
C GLY A 177 30.46 8.59 -2.98
N PHE A 178 29.92 9.05 -4.10
CA PHE A 178 30.50 10.15 -4.88
C PHE A 178 30.00 11.49 -4.34
N SER A 179 30.91 12.42 -4.08
CA SER A 179 30.49 13.81 -3.82
C SER A 179 29.89 14.45 -5.07
N HIS A 180 29.03 15.45 -4.91
CA HIS A 180 28.45 16.22 -6.00
C HIS A 180 29.56 16.74 -6.94
N HIS A 181 30.63 17.30 -6.39
CA HIS A 181 31.75 17.81 -7.19
C HIS A 181 32.46 16.72 -8.01
N GLU A 182 32.54 15.48 -7.52
CA GLU A 182 33.14 14.38 -8.26
C GLU A 182 32.21 13.78 -9.30
N ALA A 183 30.90 13.75 -9.03
CA ALA A 183 29.91 13.20 -9.93
C ALA A 183 29.60 14.12 -11.12
N MET A 184 29.54 15.44 -10.87
CA MET A 184 29.17 16.44 -11.87
C MET A 184 30.07 16.39 -13.12
N GLY A 185 29.45 16.34 -14.30
CA GLY A 185 30.12 16.29 -15.59
C GLY A 185 30.75 14.93 -15.94
N ARG A 186 30.62 13.91 -15.10
CA ARG A 186 31.08 12.54 -15.42
C ARG A 186 29.99 11.72 -16.10
N PRO A 187 30.36 10.75 -16.95
CA PRO A 187 29.41 9.78 -17.49
C PRO A 187 28.77 8.93 -16.39
N LEU A 188 27.46 8.69 -16.48
CA LEU A 188 26.74 7.82 -15.53
C LEU A 188 27.31 6.39 -15.51
N THR A 189 27.88 5.93 -16.63
CA THR A 189 28.58 4.65 -16.74
C THR A 189 29.83 4.56 -15.86
N GLU A 190 30.55 5.66 -15.68
CA GLU A 190 31.76 5.70 -14.86
C GLU A 190 31.47 5.91 -13.36
N THR A 191 30.22 6.18 -13.01
CA THR A 191 29.78 6.37 -11.62
C THR A 191 29.04 5.12 -11.14
N ILE A 192 27.73 5.08 -11.31
CA ILE A 192 26.83 4.15 -10.60
C ILE A 192 26.47 2.88 -11.37
N ILE A 193 26.83 2.77 -12.65
CA ILE A 193 26.44 1.63 -13.48
C ILE A 193 27.57 0.59 -13.48
N PRO A 194 27.30 -0.68 -13.09
CA PRO A 194 28.26 -1.76 -13.21
C PRO A 194 28.74 -1.95 -14.66
N GLU A 195 30.02 -2.28 -14.84
CA GLU A 195 30.68 -2.37 -16.16
C GLU A 195 29.95 -3.30 -17.14
N ARG A 196 29.42 -4.42 -16.64
CA ARG A 196 28.63 -5.38 -17.43
C ARG A 196 27.38 -4.78 -18.09
N TYR A 197 26.85 -3.66 -17.57
CA TYR A 197 25.64 -3.01 -18.07
C TYR A 197 25.92 -1.75 -18.90
N HIS A 198 27.19 -1.35 -19.10
CA HIS A 198 27.53 -0.13 -19.86
C HIS A 198 26.99 -0.17 -21.29
N ALA A 199 27.22 -1.27 -22.01
CA ALA A 199 26.76 -1.42 -23.39
C ALA A 199 25.22 -1.38 -23.49
N ALA A 200 24.54 -2.04 -22.55
CA ALA A 200 23.07 -2.07 -22.51
C ALA A 200 22.48 -0.69 -22.18
N HIS A 201 23.08 0.02 -21.22
CA HIS A 201 22.71 1.39 -20.86
C HIS A 201 22.86 2.35 -22.05
N ASN A 202 24.02 2.34 -22.71
CA ASN A 202 24.30 3.22 -23.84
C ASN A 202 23.35 2.94 -25.02
N ALA A 203 23.09 1.66 -25.32
CA ALA A 203 22.12 1.28 -26.33
C ALA A 203 20.69 1.72 -25.95
N GLY A 204 20.33 1.64 -24.66
CA GLY A 204 19.06 2.14 -24.13
C GLY A 204 18.92 3.65 -24.28
N LEU A 205 19.93 4.42 -23.89
CA LEU A 205 19.97 5.87 -24.01
C LEU A 205 19.78 6.31 -25.48
N GLN A 206 20.51 5.70 -26.41
CA GLN A 206 20.39 5.99 -27.85
C GLN A 206 18.99 5.68 -28.40
N ARG A 207 18.37 4.57 -27.97
CA ARG A 207 17.00 4.21 -28.37
C ARG A 207 15.98 5.24 -27.90
N VAL A 208 16.14 5.72 -26.68
CA VAL A 208 15.25 6.73 -26.07
C VAL A 208 15.41 8.11 -26.73
N LEU A 209 16.63 8.47 -27.12
CA LEU A 209 16.91 9.70 -27.87
C LEU A 209 16.31 9.66 -29.29
N ALA A 210 16.25 8.47 -29.91
CA ALA A 210 15.59 8.24 -31.18
C ALA A 210 14.04 8.14 -31.08
N ASP A 211 13.45 8.58 -29.95
CA ASP A 211 12.01 8.49 -29.64
C ASP A 211 11.44 7.05 -29.70
N GLY A 212 12.28 6.02 -29.50
CA GLY A 212 11.86 4.62 -29.36
C GLY A 212 11.35 4.25 -27.96
N GLU A 213 10.79 3.05 -27.82
CA GLU A 213 10.33 2.53 -26.52
C GLU A 213 11.49 2.28 -25.54
N SER A 214 11.28 2.64 -24.27
CA SER A 214 12.20 2.39 -23.18
C SER A 214 11.60 1.39 -22.21
N HIS A 215 12.43 0.48 -21.71
CA HIS A 215 12.05 -0.43 -20.62
C HIS A 215 12.16 0.25 -19.24
N VAL A 216 12.71 1.46 -19.16
CA VAL A 216 13.04 2.15 -17.91
C VAL A 216 12.33 3.52 -17.79
N LEU A 217 11.80 4.08 -18.89
CA LEU A 217 11.04 5.33 -18.82
C LEU A 217 9.59 5.07 -18.40
N GLY A 218 9.13 5.82 -17.40
CA GLY A 218 7.70 5.84 -17.00
C GLY A 218 7.26 4.72 -16.07
N GLY A 219 8.19 3.90 -15.57
CA GLY A 219 7.94 2.84 -14.59
C GLY A 219 9.01 2.76 -13.51
N GLN A 220 8.73 2.04 -12.43
CA GLN A 220 9.71 1.67 -11.40
C GLN A 220 10.38 0.34 -11.81
N VAL A 221 11.72 0.31 -11.84
CA VAL A 221 12.50 -0.87 -12.21
C VAL A 221 13.53 -1.17 -11.13
N GLU A 222 13.63 -2.43 -10.73
CA GLU A 222 14.70 -2.89 -9.85
C GLU A 222 15.95 -3.26 -10.65
N LEU A 223 17.09 -2.66 -10.31
CA LEU A 223 18.37 -2.89 -10.96
C LEU A 223 19.50 -2.95 -9.93
N THR A 224 20.70 -3.27 -10.39
CA THR A 224 21.90 -3.24 -9.57
C THR A 224 22.74 -2.03 -9.95
N ALA A 225 22.97 -1.15 -8.98
CA ALA A 225 23.91 -0.06 -9.07
C ALA A 225 25.23 -0.44 -8.39
N ARG A 226 26.24 0.38 -8.61
CA ARG A 226 27.58 0.25 -8.04
C ARG A 226 27.90 1.48 -7.21
N HIS A 227 28.45 1.27 -6.02
CA HIS A 227 28.96 2.30 -5.15
C HIS A 227 30.41 2.68 -5.52
N HIS A 228 30.91 3.84 -5.09
CA HIS A 228 32.25 4.33 -5.42
C HIS A 228 33.40 3.40 -4.98
N ASP A 229 33.21 2.61 -3.93
CA ASP A 229 34.18 1.60 -3.44
C ASP A 229 34.14 0.28 -4.22
N GLY A 230 33.22 0.15 -5.19
CA GLY A 230 33.06 -1.00 -6.06
C GLY A 230 32.02 -2.05 -5.62
N HIS A 231 31.41 -1.94 -4.43
CA HIS A 231 30.33 -2.87 -4.06
C HIS A 231 29.03 -2.59 -4.81
N GLU A 232 28.18 -3.61 -4.92
CA GLU A 232 26.91 -3.52 -5.64
C GLU A 232 25.74 -3.31 -4.70
N ILE A 233 24.85 -2.39 -5.06
CA ILE A 233 23.67 -2.02 -4.29
C ILE A 233 22.44 -2.33 -5.14
N PRO A 234 21.49 -3.15 -4.67
CA PRO A 234 20.20 -3.28 -5.32
C PRO A 234 19.41 -1.97 -5.14
N VAL A 235 18.96 -1.41 -6.25
CA VAL A 235 18.22 -0.15 -6.27
C VAL A 235 16.93 -0.28 -7.05
N GLU A 236 15.92 0.45 -6.62
CA GLU A 236 14.71 0.71 -7.40
C GLU A 236 14.84 2.10 -8.01
N LEU A 237 14.66 2.21 -9.32
CA LEU A 237 14.78 3.49 -10.02
C LEU A 237 13.57 3.80 -10.90
N ALA A 238 13.22 5.08 -10.92
CA ALA A 238 12.18 5.64 -11.78
C ALA A 238 12.80 6.74 -12.63
N VAL A 239 12.80 6.54 -13.96
CA VAL A 239 13.41 7.48 -14.91
C VAL A 239 12.33 8.19 -15.70
N TRP A 240 12.47 9.50 -15.85
CA TRP A 240 11.65 10.30 -16.73
C TRP A 240 12.50 11.27 -17.54
N ARG A 241 12.00 11.59 -18.73
CA ARG A 241 12.65 12.52 -19.66
C ARG A 241 11.98 13.87 -19.55
N LEU A 242 12.76 14.92 -19.34
CA LEU A 242 12.28 16.29 -19.41
C LEU A 242 12.63 16.87 -20.79
N LYS A 243 11.61 17.17 -21.60
CA LYS A 243 11.75 17.88 -22.88
C LYS A 243 11.49 19.37 -22.66
N SER A 244 12.52 20.20 -22.78
CA SER A 244 12.40 21.67 -22.76
C SER A 244 12.94 22.27 -24.06
N ALA A 245 12.52 23.50 -24.39
CA ALA A 245 12.95 24.23 -25.58
C ALA A 245 14.47 24.54 -25.62
N LYS A 246 15.19 24.36 -24.49
CA LYS A 246 16.63 24.64 -24.35
C LYS A 246 17.51 23.41 -24.02
N ALA A 247 16.96 22.26 -23.61
CA ALA A 247 17.74 21.06 -23.25
C ALA A 247 16.83 19.82 -23.19
N ARG A 248 17.38 18.65 -23.54
CA ARG A 248 16.79 17.34 -23.18
C ARG A 248 17.65 16.71 -22.10
N CYS A 249 17.02 16.30 -21.00
CA CYS A 249 17.69 15.65 -19.89
C CYS A 249 16.86 14.47 -19.35
N PHE A 250 17.55 13.57 -18.68
CA PHE A 250 16.99 12.40 -18.02
C PHE A 250 17.10 12.58 -16.52
N ASN A 251 15.98 12.49 -15.82
CA ASN A 251 15.93 12.56 -14.37
C ASN A 251 15.61 11.18 -13.82
N ALA A 252 16.25 10.83 -12.72
CA ALA A 252 16.06 9.57 -12.02
C ALA A 252 15.92 9.81 -10.52
N PHE A 253 14.89 9.21 -9.93
CA PHE A 253 14.88 8.92 -8.50
C PHE A 253 15.35 7.48 -8.30
N ILE A 254 16.24 7.28 -7.33
CA ILE A 254 16.84 6.00 -7.02
C ILE A 254 16.71 5.75 -5.52
N ARG A 255 16.17 4.59 -5.16
CA ARG A 255 15.98 4.15 -3.79
C ARG A 255 16.78 2.89 -3.54
N ASP A 256 17.50 2.86 -2.42
CA ASP A 256 18.12 1.63 -1.92
C ASP A 256 17.05 0.65 -1.47
N ILE A 257 17.08 -0.57 -2.00
CA ILE A 257 16.17 -1.65 -1.62
C ILE A 257 16.91 -2.82 -0.96
N SER A 258 18.13 -2.59 -0.48
CA SER A 258 18.95 -3.60 0.21
C SER A 258 18.25 -4.17 1.43
N GLU A 259 17.75 -3.32 2.33
CA GLU A 259 17.02 -3.75 3.53
C GLU A 259 15.75 -4.54 3.15
N ARG A 260 15.01 -4.07 2.14
CA ARG A 260 13.82 -4.76 1.64
C ARG A 260 14.16 -6.15 1.11
N LYS A 261 15.18 -6.28 0.26
CA LYS A 261 15.61 -7.58 -0.30
C LYS A 261 16.17 -8.52 0.77
N GLN A 262 16.92 -8.00 1.74
CA GLN A 262 17.41 -8.80 2.87
C GLN A 262 16.25 -9.32 3.72
N ALA A 263 15.25 -8.48 4.00
CA ALA A 263 14.07 -8.89 4.74
C ALA A 263 13.23 -9.92 3.97
N GLU A 264 13.02 -9.71 2.66
CA GLU A 264 12.34 -10.67 1.77
C GLU A 264 13.06 -12.03 1.74
N ALA A 265 14.38 -12.03 1.61
CA ALA A 265 15.19 -13.25 1.61
C ALA A 265 15.16 -13.96 2.96
N ALA A 266 15.32 -13.23 4.07
CA ALA A 266 15.24 -13.80 5.41
C ALA A 266 13.85 -14.39 5.71
N LEU A 267 12.79 -13.73 5.26
CA LEU A 267 11.42 -14.23 5.39
C LEU A 267 11.20 -15.49 4.55
N ALA A 268 11.70 -15.53 3.31
CA ALA A 268 11.64 -16.70 2.46
C ALA A 268 12.37 -17.90 3.09
N GLU A 269 13.59 -17.68 3.59
CA GLU A 269 14.36 -18.72 4.27
C GLU A 269 13.66 -19.23 5.54
N ALA A 270 13.15 -18.33 6.38
CA ALA A 270 12.41 -18.71 7.59
C ALA A 270 11.14 -19.51 7.25
N ARG A 271 10.42 -19.13 6.20
CA ARG A 271 9.26 -19.87 5.69
C ARG A 271 9.65 -21.27 5.23
N ASP A 272 10.70 -21.38 4.43
CA ASP A 272 11.15 -22.67 3.88
C ASP A 272 11.63 -23.61 4.98
N GLN A 273 12.36 -23.09 5.97
CA GLN A 273 12.75 -23.85 7.17
C GLN A 273 11.52 -24.32 7.97
N ALA A 274 10.51 -23.47 8.16
CA ALA A 274 9.28 -23.84 8.87
C ALA A 274 8.50 -24.93 8.13
N ILE A 275 8.38 -24.85 6.80
CA ILE A 275 7.73 -25.86 5.97
C ILE A 275 8.49 -27.20 6.07
N ALA A 276 9.81 -27.17 5.91
CA ALA A 276 10.64 -28.37 6.00
C ALA A 276 10.53 -29.04 7.39
N ALA A 277 10.55 -28.25 8.46
CA ALA A 277 10.38 -28.76 9.82
C ALA A 277 8.99 -29.40 10.03
N SER A 278 7.92 -28.77 9.53
CA SER A 278 6.55 -29.32 9.61
C SER A 278 6.39 -30.63 8.83
N GLN A 279 6.98 -30.70 7.63
CA GLN A 279 6.98 -31.92 6.83
C GLN A 279 7.78 -33.05 7.50
N ALA A 280 8.96 -32.75 8.03
CA ALA A 280 9.78 -33.71 8.77
C ALA A 280 9.06 -34.23 10.03
N LYS A 281 8.42 -33.34 10.80
CA LYS A 281 7.57 -33.71 11.96
C LYS A 281 6.47 -34.68 11.55
N SER A 282 5.75 -34.37 10.46
CA SER A 282 4.64 -35.20 9.98
C SER A 282 5.12 -36.58 9.50
N GLN A 283 6.21 -36.64 8.75
CA GLN A 283 6.80 -37.89 8.29
C GLN A 283 7.29 -38.75 9.46
N PHE A 284 7.95 -38.13 10.44
CA PHE A 284 8.39 -38.82 11.64
C PHE A 284 7.23 -39.44 12.41
N VAL A 285 6.16 -38.69 12.65
CA VAL A 285 4.95 -39.20 13.34
C VAL A 285 4.30 -40.34 12.55
N ALA A 286 4.22 -40.23 11.23
CA ALA A 286 3.67 -41.28 10.38
C ALA A 286 4.50 -42.57 10.45
N SER A 287 5.82 -42.49 10.28
CA SER A 287 6.71 -43.65 10.37
C SER A 287 6.66 -44.29 11.76
N MET A 288 6.76 -43.50 12.83
CA MET A 288 6.68 -44.01 14.21
C MET A 288 5.33 -44.67 14.50
N SER A 289 4.22 -44.12 13.98
CA SER A 289 2.90 -44.73 14.13
C SER A 289 2.83 -46.13 13.50
N HIS A 290 3.42 -46.32 12.32
CA HIS A 290 3.50 -47.64 11.68
C HIS A 290 4.38 -48.63 12.45
N GLU A 291 5.55 -48.17 12.91
CA GLU A 291 6.50 -48.98 13.69
C GLU A 291 5.95 -49.39 15.07
N ILE A 292 5.09 -48.57 15.69
CA ILE A 292 4.43 -48.92 16.96
C ILE A 292 3.17 -49.77 16.72
N ARG A 293 2.39 -49.49 15.67
CA ARG A 293 1.14 -50.23 15.38
C ARG A 293 1.39 -51.73 15.18
N THR A 294 2.47 -52.08 14.49
CA THR A 294 2.79 -53.48 14.14
C THR A 294 3.01 -54.37 15.39
N PRO A 295 3.93 -54.06 16.32
CA PRO A 295 4.08 -54.84 17.54
C PRO A 295 2.83 -54.78 18.43
N MET A 296 2.13 -53.65 18.47
CA MET A 296 0.90 -53.51 19.25
C MET A 296 -0.23 -54.42 18.75
N ASN A 297 -0.44 -54.51 17.44
CA ASN A 297 -1.39 -55.47 16.85
C ASN A 297 -1.02 -56.92 17.21
N GLY A 298 0.28 -57.22 17.31
CA GLY A 298 0.76 -58.52 17.80
C GLY A 298 0.39 -58.78 19.26
N VAL A 299 0.61 -57.80 20.15
CA VAL A 299 0.23 -57.89 21.57
C VAL A 299 -1.28 -58.06 21.74
N ILE A 300 -2.07 -57.26 21.01
CA ILE A 300 -3.54 -57.34 21.06
C ILE A 300 -4.01 -58.69 20.54
N GLY A 301 -3.51 -59.14 19.38
CA GLY A 301 -3.89 -60.44 18.82
C GLY A 301 -3.51 -61.61 19.73
N LEU A 302 -2.32 -61.60 20.35
CA LEU A 302 -1.93 -62.61 21.33
C LEU A 302 -2.78 -62.56 22.60
N SER A 303 -3.12 -61.37 23.10
CA SER A 303 -4.01 -61.22 24.26
C SER A 303 -5.42 -61.72 23.96
N GLU A 304 -5.93 -61.50 22.74
CA GLU A 304 -7.25 -61.95 22.30
C GLU A 304 -7.30 -63.47 22.13
N LEU A 305 -6.25 -64.07 21.56
CA LEU A 305 -6.08 -65.52 21.52
C LEU A 305 -5.99 -66.12 22.94
N LEU A 306 -5.24 -65.46 23.84
CA LEU A 306 -5.10 -65.89 25.22
C LEU A 306 -6.47 -65.88 25.91
N LEU A 307 -7.27 -64.83 25.75
CA LEU A 307 -8.63 -64.71 26.29
C LEU A 307 -9.58 -65.82 25.81
N GLY A 308 -9.33 -66.41 24.63
CA GLY A 308 -10.07 -67.54 24.07
C GLY A 308 -9.70 -68.93 24.65
N THR A 309 -8.70 -69.02 25.53
CA THR A 309 -8.27 -70.29 26.16
C THR A 309 -8.92 -70.53 27.54
N GLU A 310 -8.74 -71.70 28.16
CA GLU A 310 -9.11 -71.87 29.57
C GLU A 310 -8.11 -71.12 30.47
N GLN A 311 -8.62 -70.27 31.37
CA GLN A 311 -7.85 -69.45 32.30
C GLN A 311 -8.50 -69.47 33.68
N ASP A 312 -7.70 -69.29 34.73
CA ASP A 312 -8.24 -68.89 36.02
C ASP A 312 -8.68 -67.41 36.03
N ALA A 313 -9.38 -66.99 37.08
CA ALA A 313 -9.91 -65.62 37.18
C ALA A 313 -8.82 -64.55 37.22
N GLU A 314 -7.62 -64.87 37.73
CA GLU A 314 -6.52 -63.93 37.84
C GLU A 314 -5.83 -63.73 36.49
N GLN A 315 -5.55 -64.83 35.78
CA GLN A 315 -5.02 -64.85 34.42
C GLN A 315 -5.93 -64.12 33.44
N ARG A 316 -7.24 -64.36 33.53
CA ARG A 316 -8.23 -63.67 32.69
C ARG A 316 -8.17 -62.16 32.90
N ARG A 317 -8.13 -61.72 34.17
CA ARG A 317 -8.03 -60.29 34.51
C ARG A 317 -6.73 -59.67 33.94
N TYR A 318 -5.61 -60.38 33.99
CA TYR A 318 -4.36 -59.90 33.37
C TYR A 318 -4.46 -59.80 31.85
N ALA A 319 -5.05 -60.79 31.19
CA ALA A 319 -5.23 -60.79 29.74
C ALA A 319 -6.19 -59.68 29.29
N GLU A 320 -7.30 -59.47 30.00
CA GLU A 320 -8.24 -58.36 29.77
C GLU A 320 -7.54 -57.00 29.96
N GLY A 321 -6.71 -56.87 31.00
CA GLY A 321 -5.91 -55.67 31.24
C GLY A 321 -4.91 -55.36 30.13
N ILE A 322 -4.18 -56.37 29.62
CA ILE A 322 -3.24 -56.23 28.50
C ILE A 322 -3.99 -55.82 27.23
N HIS A 323 -5.10 -56.49 26.93
CA HIS A 323 -5.91 -56.21 25.75
C HIS A 323 -6.44 -54.77 25.79
N ALA A 324 -7.05 -54.36 26.90
CA ALA A 324 -7.57 -53.01 27.08
C ALA A 324 -6.48 -51.94 26.97
N ALA A 325 -5.32 -52.15 27.60
CA ALA A 325 -4.19 -51.23 27.51
C ALA A 325 -3.63 -51.13 26.09
N GLY A 326 -3.56 -52.25 25.37
CA GLY A 326 -3.08 -52.29 23.99
C GLY A 326 -4.00 -51.54 23.02
N THR A 327 -5.31 -51.80 23.12
CA THR A 327 -6.33 -51.11 22.33
C THR A 327 -6.34 -49.60 22.64
N ALA A 328 -6.24 -49.22 23.92
CA ALA A 328 -6.15 -47.81 24.30
C ALA A 328 -4.93 -47.12 23.68
N LEU A 329 -3.74 -47.75 23.71
CA LEU A 329 -2.53 -47.18 23.13
C LEU A 329 -2.63 -47.02 21.60
N LEU A 330 -3.22 -47.99 20.89
CA LEU A 330 -3.46 -47.87 19.45
C LEU A 330 -4.39 -46.71 19.12
N THR A 331 -5.45 -46.50 19.90
CA THR A 331 -6.33 -45.33 19.74
C THR A 331 -5.54 -44.05 19.89
N LEU A 332 -4.68 -43.93 20.90
CA LEU A 332 -3.87 -42.72 21.09
C LEU A 332 -2.89 -42.46 19.95
N ILE A 333 -2.27 -43.50 19.42
CA ILE A 333 -1.35 -43.38 18.28
C ILE A 333 -2.11 -42.94 17.03
N ASN A 334 -3.29 -43.53 16.78
CA ASN A 334 -4.13 -43.14 15.66
C ASN A 334 -4.62 -41.70 15.80
N ASP A 335 -5.00 -41.26 17.00
CA ASP A 335 -5.38 -39.88 17.29
C ASP A 335 -4.23 -38.90 17.01
N ILE A 336 -3.00 -39.23 17.43
CA ILE A 336 -1.81 -38.42 17.16
C ILE A 336 -1.53 -38.35 15.64
N LEU A 337 -1.67 -39.47 14.94
CA LEU A 337 -1.46 -39.53 13.50
C LEU A 337 -2.51 -38.71 12.75
N ASP A 338 -3.78 -38.85 13.10
CA ASP A 338 -4.88 -38.07 12.53
C ASP A 338 -4.67 -36.58 12.81
N PHE A 339 -4.33 -36.20 14.04
CA PHE A 339 -3.99 -34.82 14.39
C PHE A 339 -2.83 -34.27 13.55
N SER A 340 -1.75 -35.05 13.37
CA SER A 340 -0.61 -34.63 12.56
C SER A 340 -0.96 -34.47 11.08
N LYS A 341 -1.84 -35.33 10.52
CA LYS A 341 -2.32 -35.18 9.14
C LYS A 341 -3.21 -33.96 8.97
N LEU A 342 -4.07 -33.70 9.94
CA LEU A 342 -4.96 -32.53 9.99
C LEU A 342 -4.17 -31.22 10.08
N GLU A 343 -3.15 -31.16 10.96
CA GLU A 343 -2.26 -30.00 11.10
C GLU A 343 -1.50 -29.68 9.80
N ALA A 344 -1.15 -30.72 9.03
CA ALA A 344 -0.48 -30.59 7.74
C ALA A 344 -1.43 -30.31 6.55
N GLY A 345 -2.75 -30.25 6.77
CA GLY A 345 -3.75 -30.10 5.70
C GLY A 345 -3.80 -31.28 4.73
N LYS A 346 -3.32 -32.45 5.13
CA LYS A 346 -3.23 -33.68 4.31
C LYS A 346 -4.37 -34.67 4.61
N LEU A 347 -5.49 -34.19 5.14
CA LEU A 347 -6.65 -35.05 5.36
C LEU A 347 -7.35 -35.28 4.01
N GLU A 348 -7.32 -36.52 3.54
CA GLU A 348 -8.15 -36.97 2.43
C GLU A 348 -9.48 -37.47 3.01
N LEU A 349 -10.59 -36.92 2.52
CA LEU A 349 -11.94 -37.36 2.86
C LEU A 349 -12.37 -38.41 1.83
N ASP A 350 -12.85 -39.55 2.31
CA ASP A 350 -13.36 -40.61 1.45
C ASP A 350 -14.86 -40.44 1.27
N GLU A 351 -15.30 -40.07 0.06
CA GLU A 351 -16.70 -39.82 -0.19
C GLU A 351 -17.44 -41.09 -0.60
N VAL A 352 -18.26 -41.59 0.32
CA VAL A 352 -19.04 -42.82 0.14
C VAL A 352 -20.53 -42.56 0.35
N ALA A 353 -21.38 -43.37 -0.30
CA ALA A 353 -22.82 -43.32 -0.07
C ALA A 353 -23.16 -44.00 1.27
N PHE A 354 -23.86 -43.29 2.16
CA PHE A 354 -24.25 -43.83 3.46
C PHE A 354 -25.62 -43.28 3.92
N SER A 355 -26.23 -43.99 4.87
CA SER A 355 -27.46 -43.53 5.54
C SER A 355 -27.11 -42.86 6.88
N PRO A 356 -27.51 -41.59 7.11
CA PRO A 356 -27.27 -40.90 8.39
C PRO A 356 -27.92 -41.60 9.58
N GLN A 357 -29.08 -42.22 9.36
CA GLN A 357 -29.77 -42.97 10.40
C GLN A 357 -28.98 -44.21 10.82
N VAL A 358 -28.56 -45.03 9.84
CA VAL A 358 -27.75 -46.24 10.10
C VAL A 358 -26.43 -45.86 10.79
N LEU A 359 -25.80 -44.77 10.36
CA LEU A 359 -24.57 -44.28 10.99
C LEU A 359 -24.73 -44.02 12.50
N VAL A 360 -25.84 -43.37 12.90
CA VAL A 360 -26.14 -43.12 14.32
C VAL A 360 -26.44 -44.41 15.06
N GLU A 361 -27.25 -45.31 14.47
CA GLU A 361 -27.60 -46.60 15.06
C GLU A 361 -26.36 -47.48 15.31
N GLU A 362 -25.42 -47.48 14.36
CA GLU A 362 -24.14 -48.19 14.50
C GLU A 362 -23.25 -47.57 15.59
N ALA A 363 -23.19 -46.23 15.67
CA ALA A 363 -22.45 -45.56 16.74
C ALA A 363 -23.05 -45.87 18.13
N VAL A 364 -24.38 -45.87 18.25
CA VAL A 364 -25.08 -46.26 19.48
C VAL A 364 -24.77 -47.71 19.85
N SER A 365 -24.85 -48.63 18.87
CA SER A 365 -24.59 -50.06 19.10
C SER A 365 -23.17 -50.33 19.64
N LEU A 366 -22.18 -49.58 19.15
CA LEU A 366 -20.79 -49.71 19.59
C LEU A 366 -20.55 -49.20 21.02
N VAL A 367 -21.33 -48.22 21.48
CA VAL A 367 -21.19 -47.62 22.82
C VAL A 367 -22.14 -48.27 23.85
N ALA A 368 -23.17 -48.97 23.39
CA ALA A 368 -24.23 -49.57 24.21
C ALA A 368 -23.71 -50.45 25.35
N GLN A 369 -22.73 -51.33 25.08
CA GLN A 369 -22.20 -52.23 26.11
C GLN A 369 -21.50 -51.46 27.24
N THR A 370 -20.80 -50.38 26.90
CA THR A 370 -20.11 -49.54 27.89
C THR A 370 -21.13 -48.75 28.71
N ALA A 371 -22.12 -48.15 28.05
CA ALA A 371 -23.20 -47.43 28.73
C ALA A 371 -24.00 -48.34 29.68
N GLN A 372 -24.29 -49.58 29.26
CA GLN A 372 -25.01 -50.55 30.06
C GLN A 372 -24.21 -51.01 31.28
N ALA A 373 -22.88 -51.18 31.14
CA ALA A 373 -22.00 -51.50 32.26
C ALA A 373 -21.99 -50.40 33.33
N GLU A 374 -22.14 -49.14 32.91
CA GLU A 374 -22.26 -47.96 33.78
C GLU A 374 -23.71 -47.67 34.22
N GLY A 375 -24.69 -48.48 33.81
CA GLY A 375 -26.10 -48.32 34.18
C GLY A 375 -26.80 -47.10 33.56
N LEU A 376 -26.31 -46.60 32.42
CA LEU A 376 -26.87 -45.45 31.71
C LEU A 376 -27.90 -45.86 30.66
N GLU A 377 -28.92 -45.03 30.45
CA GLU A 377 -29.82 -45.16 29.30
C GLU A 377 -29.17 -44.56 28.06
N LEU A 378 -29.13 -45.31 26.96
CA LEU A 378 -28.58 -44.85 25.68
C LEU A 378 -29.68 -44.83 24.62
N LEU A 379 -29.94 -43.67 24.04
CA LEU A 379 -31.05 -43.44 23.13
C LEU A 379 -30.56 -42.92 21.77
N SER A 380 -31.17 -43.41 20.69
CA SER A 380 -31.02 -42.86 19.33
C SER A 380 -32.29 -42.12 18.94
N ASP A 381 -32.15 -40.90 18.41
CA ASP A 381 -33.27 -40.08 17.97
C ASP A 381 -32.94 -39.43 16.61
N CYS A 382 -33.52 -39.98 15.54
CA CYS A 382 -33.29 -39.54 14.16
C CYS A 382 -34.55 -38.86 13.61
N HIS A 383 -34.39 -37.68 12.99
CA HIS A 383 -35.53 -36.96 12.42
C HIS A 383 -36.11 -37.70 11.20
N PRO A 384 -37.44 -37.78 11.03
CA PRO A 384 -38.06 -38.42 9.86
C PRO A 384 -37.64 -37.80 8.52
N ASP A 385 -37.39 -36.48 8.50
CA ASP A 385 -36.98 -35.76 7.27
C ASP A 385 -35.48 -35.91 6.92
N LEU A 386 -34.76 -36.83 7.57
CA LEU A 386 -33.39 -37.12 7.17
C LEU A 386 -33.37 -37.76 5.77
N PRO A 387 -32.42 -37.36 4.89
CA PRO A 387 -32.23 -38.04 3.62
C PRO A 387 -31.84 -39.50 3.86
N ALA A 388 -32.46 -40.43 3.13
CA ALA A 388 -32.21 -41.87 3.28
C ALA A 388 -30.75 -42.24 2.97
N MET A 389 -30.18 -41.58 1.95
CA MET A 389 -28.80 -41.75 1.50
C MET A 389 -28.18 -40.38 1.20
N VAL A 390 -26.92 -40.22 1.57
CA VAL A 390 -26.08 -39.06 1.28
C VAL A 390 -24.67 -39.51 0.93
N LEU A 391 -23.93 -38.66 0.23
CA LEU A 391 -22.52 -38.85 -0.07
C LEU A 391 -21.68 -38.00 0.89
N GLY A 392 -20.70 -38.64 1.53
CA GLY A 392 -19.74 -38.02 2.45
C GLY A 392 -18.85 -39.06 3.13
N ASP A 393 -17.99 -38.62 4.03
CA ASP A 393 -17.09 -39.52 4.76
C ASP A 393 -17.76 -40.09 6.02
N SER A 394 -18.46 -41.22 5.83
CA SER A 394 -19.14 -41.93 6.92
C SER A 394 -18.19 -42.40 8.02
N GLY A 395 -16.93 -42.71 7.68
CA GLY A 395 -15.93 -43.17 8.64
C GLY A 395 -15.51 -42.06 9.59
N ARG A 396 -15.26 -40.85 9.06
CA ARG A 396 -14.92 -39.67 9.84
C ARG A 396 -16.09 -39.16 10.67
N LEU A 397 -17.32 -39.21 10.14
CA LEU A 397 -18.51 -38.88 10.92
C LEU A 397 -18.74 -39.85 12.08
N ARG A 398 -18.55 -41.16 11.84
CA ARG A 398 -18.58 -42.18 12.89
C ARG A 398 -17.53 -41.90 13.96
N GLN A 399 -16.31 -41.55 13.56
CA GLN A 399 -15.23 -41.21 14.48
C GLN A 399 -15.62 -40.02 15.39
N ILE A 400 -16.20 -38.95 14.82
CA ILE A 400 -16.69 -37.82 15.63
C ILE A 400 -17.77 -38.30 16.61
N LEU A 401 -18.78 -39.03 16.14
CA LEU A 401 -19.88 -39.52 16.96
C LEU A 401 -19.40 -40.41 18.11
N LEU A 402 -18.50 -41.36 17.84
CA LEU A 402 -17.95 -42.26 18.86
C LEU A 402 -17.13 -41.51 19.90
N ASN A 403 -16.35 -40.51 19.50
CA ASN A 403 -15.57 -39.70 20.43
C ASN A 403 -16.48 -38.88 21.37
N LEU A 404 -17.50 -38.23 20.81
CA LEU A 404 -18.48 -37.48 21.59
C LEU A 404 -19.32 -38.39 22.50
N ALA A 405 -19.80 -39.54 22.00
CA ALA A 405 -20.59 -40.49 22.76
C ALA A 405 -19.80 -41.18 23.87
N SER A 406 -18.55 -41.56 23.61
CA SER A 406 -17.67 -42.12 24.64
C SER A 406 -17.39 -41.10 25.74
N ASN A 407 -17.18 -39.82 25.40
CA ASN A 407 -17.06 -38.75 26.39
C ASN A 407 -18.37 -38.57 27.19
N ALA A 408 -19.53 -38.56 26.53
CA ALA A 408 -20.83 -38.44 27.18
C ALA A 408 -21.07 -39.55 28.21
N VAL A 409 -20.83 -40.82 27.86
CA VAL A 409 -20.95 -41.97 28.78
C VAL A 409 -19.98 -41.82 29.95
N LYS A 410 -18.74 -41.47 29.67
CA LYS A 410 -17.68 -41.34 30.67
C LYS A 410 -17.94 -40.25 31.70
N PHE A 411 -18.57 -39.14 31.32
CA PHE A 411 -18.82 -37.99 32.20
C PHE A 411 -20.23 -37.97 32.81
N THR A 412 -21.01 -39.04 32.61
CA THR A 412 -22.35 -39.21 33.18
C THR A 412 -22.34 -40.34 34.20
N GLU A 413 -22.52 -40.02 35.49
CA GLU A 413 -22.58 -41.05 36.55
C GLU A 413 -23.93 -41.79 36.58
N SER A 414 -25.03 -41.11 36.24
CA SER A 414 -26.38 -41.67 36.18
C SER A 414 -27.26 -40.83 35.26
N GLY A 415 -28.16 -41.46 34.51
CA GLY A 415 -29.10 -40.77 33.63
C GLY A 415 -29.06 -41.32 32.21
N GLU A 416 -29.18 -40.43 31.23
CA GLU A 416 -29.25 -40.78 29.82
C GLU A 416 -28.19 -40.07 28.96
N VAL A 417 -27.83 -40.73 27.87
CA VAL A 417 -27.07 -40.19 26.74
C VAL A 417 -27.90 -40.36 25.47
N VAL A 418 -28.10 -39.29 24.71
CA VAL A 418 -28.95 -39.27 23.51
C VAL A 418 -28.13 -38.85 22.30
N LEU A 419 -28.06 -39.70 21.28
CA LEU A 419 -27.48 -39.39 19.98
C LEU A 419 -28.59 -38.97 19.02
N ARG A 420 -28.46 -37.79 18.42
CA ARG A 420 -29.44 -37.23 17.49
C ARG A 420 -28.86 -36.97 16.11
N ALA A 421 -29.67 -37.21 15.09
CA ALA A 421 -29.45 -36.69 13.75
C ALA A 421 -30.67 -35.90 13.27
N ARG A 422 -30.41 -34.71 12.72
CA ARG A 422 -31.40 -33.75 12.22
C ARG A 422 -30.93 -33.14 10.89
N PRO A 423 -31.84 -32.76 9.98
CA PRO A 423 -31.53 -31.77 8.95
C PRO A 423 -31.08 -30.46 9.62
N ALA A 424 -29.99 -29.86 9.14
CA ALA A 424 -29.53 -28.59 9.71
C ALA A 424 -30.43 -27.44 9.21
N PRO A 425 -30.77 -26.45 10.07
CA PRO A 425 -31.52 -25.27 9.63
C PRO A 425 -30.68 -24.45 8.63
N ALA A 426 -31.31 -24.01 7.54
CA ALA A 426 -30.67 -23.36 6.40
C ALA A 426 -29.77 -22.16 6.79
N ARG A 427 -28.52 -22.15 6.31
CA ARG A 427 -27.68 -20.94 6.15
C ARG A 427 -27.47 -20.67 4.65
N PRO A 428 -27.53 -19.41 4.16
CA PRO A 428 -27.63 -19.09 2.73
C PRO A 428 -26.30 -18.59 2.09
N PRO A 429 -26.22 -18.42 0.74
CA PRO A 429 -27.19 -18.82 -0.28
C PRO A 429 -26.73 -20.01 -1.16
N ALA A 430 -27.70 -20.77 -1.65
CA ALA A 430 -27.67 -21.65 -2.82
C ALA A 430 -26.31 -22.00 -3.43
N GLU A 431 -25.83 -23.23 -3.15
CA GLU A 431 -25.48 -24.22 -4.19
C GLU A 431 -25.36 -25.64 -3.56
N GLN A 432 -26.41 -26.44 -3.79
CA GLN A 432 -26.42 -27.90 -4.03
C GLN A 432 -26.14 -28.95 -2.92
N ALA A 433 -25.70 -28.62 -1.71
CA ALA A 433 -25.43 -29.65 -0.67
C ALA A 433 -26.43 -29.60 0.51
N PRO A 434 -27.23 -30.65 0.79
CA PRO A 434 -27.96 -30.77 2.06
C PRO A 434 -27.01 -30.73 3.26
N TRP A 435 -27.45 -30.14 4.38
CA TRP A 435 -26.66 -30.10 5.61
C TRP A 435 -27.26 -31.00 6.68
N LEU A 436 -26.40 -31.75 7.37
CA LEU A 436 -26.78 -32.58 8.49
C LEU A 436 -26.26 -31.98 9.79
N ARG A 437 -27.07 -32.05 10.85
CA ARG A 437 -26.71 -31.72 12.22
C ARG A 437 -26.78 -32.98 13.07
N PHE A 438 -25.68 -33.28 13.73
CA PHE A 438 -25.59 -34.36 14.70
C PHE A 438 -25.44 -33.77 16.09
N GLU A 439 -26.04 -34.43 17.09
CA GLU A 439 -25.94 -34.03 18.49
C GLU A 439 -25.65 -35.23 19.37
N VAL A 440 -24.85 -35.03 20.40
CA VAL A 440 -24.68 -35.96 21.51
C VAL A 440 -24.99 -35.19 22.78
N ALA A 441 -26.10 -35.54 23.42
CA ALA A 441 -26.57 -34.93 24.66
C ALA A 441 -26.39 -35.90 25.82
N ASP A 442 -25.81 -35.41 26.92
CA ASP A 442 -25.64 -36.15 28.16
C ASP A 442 -26.30 -35.42 29.33
N THR A 443 -26.54 -36.13 30.42
CA THR A 443 -27.09 -35.60 31.69
C THR A 443 -26.04 -35.53 32.80
N GLY A 444 -24.76 -35.53 32.41
CA GLY A 444 -23.61 -35.63 33.31
C GLY A 444 -23.23 -34.32 34.02
N ILE A 445 -21.95 -34.24 34.39
CA ILE A 445 -21.42 -33.16 35.23
C ILE A 445 -21.53 -31.75 34.61
N GLY A 446 -21.72 -31.67 33.29
CA GLY A 446 -21.72 -30.41 32.56
C GLY A 446 -20.37 -29.69 32.59
N ILE A 447 -20.30 -28.53 31.93
CA ILE A 447 -19.04 -27.82 31.67
C ILE A 447 -19.21 -26.33 31.92
N ALA A 448 -18.29 -25.73 32.68
CA ALA A 448 -18.29 -24.32 32.98
C ALA A 448 -18.06 -23.50 31.70
N THR A 449 -18.73 -22.35 31.58
CA THR A 449 -18.68 -21.50 30.38
C THR A 449 -17.26 -21.06 30.00
N ALA A 450 -16.38 -20.87 30.99
CA ALA A 450 -14.98 -20.49 30.75
C ALA A 450 -14.17 -21.58 30.02
N ASP A 451 -14.57 -22.85 30.14
CA ASP A 451 -13.86 -24.00 29.58
C ASP A 451 -14.45 -24.47 28.25
N GLN A 452 -15.66 -23.99 27.89
CA GLN A 452 -16.40 -24.40 26.68
C GLN A 452 -15.67 -24.11 25.37
N GLU A 453 -14.94 -22.99 25.27
CA GLU A 453 -14.14 -22.70 24.07
C GLU A 453 -12.81 -23.46 24.07
N ARG A 454 -12.15 -23.53 25.24
CA ARG A 454 -10.80 -24.08 25.37
C ARG A 454 -10.76 -25.60 25.28
N MET A 455 -11.87 -26.32 25.48
CA MET A 455 -11.90 -27.78 25.40
C MET A 455 -11.63 -28.34 23.99
N PHE A 456 -11.84 -27.52 22.96
CA PHE A 456 -11.53 -27.89 21.58
C PHE A 456 -10.08 -27.61 21.19
N ASP A 457 -9.29 -27.01 22.09
CA ASP A 457 -7.85 -26.80 21.89
C ASP A 457 -7.09 -28.12 22.10
N ALA A 458 -6.04 -28.36 21.31
CA ALA A 458 -5.24 -29.57 21.42
C ALA A 458 -4.56 -29.66 22.79
N PHE A 459 -4.61 -30.85 23.40
CA PHE A 459 -4.05 -31.14 24.73
C PHE A 459 -4.70 -30.36 25.89
N SER A 460 -5.87 -29.75 25.64
CA SER A 460 -6.62 -29.04 26.67
C SER A 460 -7.47 -29.99 27.50
N GLN A 461 -7.50 -29.77 28.81
CA GLN A 461 -8.33 -30.50 29.76
C GLN A 461 -8.94 -29.50 30.76
N ALA A 462 -10.25 -29.60 31.01
CA ALA A 462 -11.00 -28.60 31.77
C ALA A 462 -10.56 -28.48 33.24
N ASP A 463 -10.05 -29.55 33.88
CA ASP A 463 -9.55 -29.44 35.26
C ASP A 463 -8.58 -30.58 35.65
N ALA A 464 -7.57 -30.28 36.47
CA ALA A 464 -6.57 -31.26 36.94
C ALA A 464 -7.15 -32.28 37.95
N SER A 465 -8.35 -31.99 38.50
CA SER A 465 -9.10 -32.85 39.41
C SER A 465 -9.86 -33.96 38.65
N THR A 466 -10.45 -33.65 37.48
CA THR A 466 -11.15 -34.58 36.60
C THR A 466 -10.19 -35.47 35.81
N THR A 467 -8.98 -34.99 35.50
CA THR A 467 -7.92 -35.81 34.86
C THR A 467 -7.57 -37.05 35.68
N ARG A 468 -7.58 -36.97 37.02
CA ARG A 468 -7.27 -38.11 37.91
C ARG A 468 -8.36 -39.17 37.97
N ARG A 469 -9.62 -38.81 37.67
CA ARG A 469 -10.77 -39.71 37.78
C ARG A 469 -11.20 -40.29 36.43
N TYR A 470 -10.98 -39.55 35.33
CA TYR A 470 -11.48 -39.91 34.01
C TYR A 470 -10.36 -40.09 32.95
N GLY A 471 -9.17 -39.52 33.10
CA GLY A 471 -8.06 -39.68 32.13
C GLY A 471 -8.37 -39.18 30.70
N GLY A 472 -7.39 -39.16 29.80
CA GLY A 472 -7.57 -38.79 28.39
C GLY A 472 -6.40 -37.99 27.83
N THR A 473 -6.25 -37.93 26.51
CA THR A 473 -5.15 -37.19 25.85
C THR A 473 -5.44 -35.72 25.59
N GLY A 474 -6.70 -35.29 25.72
CA GLY A 474 -7.12 -33.94 25.32
C GLY A 474 -7.06 -33.71 23.80
N LEU A 475 -6.89 -34.77 23.01
CA LEU A 475 -6.85 -34.68 21.54
C LEU A 475 -8.22 -34.94 20.90
N GLY A 476 -9.11 -35.70 21.55
CA GLY A 476 -10.36 -36.16 20.94
C GLY A 476 -11.26 -35.03 20.42
N LEU A 477 -11.57 -34.04 21.25
CA LEU A 477 -12.40 -32.89 20.85
C LEU A 477 -11.71 -32.00 19.81
N ALA A 478 -10.39 -31.83 19.91
CA ALA A 478 -9.61 -31.10 18.92
C ALA A 478 -9.64 -31.79 17.55
N ILE A 479 -9.55 -33.13 17.52
CA ILE A 479 -9.71 -33.93 16.31
C ILE A 479 -11.13 -33.79 15.76
N CYS A 480 -12.17 -33.86 16.61
CA CYS A 480 -13.56 -33.65 16.18
C CYS A 480 -13.76 -32.30 15.49
N ARG A 481 -13.20 -31.22 16.06
CA ARG A 481 -13.24 -29.87 15.46
C ARG A 481 -12.56 -29.85 14.10
N ARG A 482 -11.33 -30.37 14.03
CA ARG A 482 -10.53 -30.35 12.80
C ARG A 482 -11.13 -31.20 11.68
N ILE A 483 -11.67 -32.38 11.99
CA ILE A 483 -12.39 -33.21 11.01
C ILE A 483 -13.62 -32.45 10.51
N THR A 484 -14.40 -31.85 11.42
CA THR A 484 -15.61 -31.10 11.06
C THR A 484 -15.29 -29.89 10.19
N GLU A 485 -14.23 -29.13 10.52
CA GLU A 485 -13.71 -28.01 9.72
C GLU A 485 -13.24 -28.48 8.33
N ALA A 486 -12.51 -29.59 8.26
CA ALA A 486 -12.06 -30.17 6.99
C ALA A 486 -13.22 -30.62 6.09
N MET A 487 -14.35 -31.04 6.68
CA MET A 487 -15.60 -31.33 5.97
C MET A 487 -16.40 -30.06 5.61
N GLY A 488 -15.89 -28.85 5.89
CA GLY A 488 -16.60 -27.59 5.63
C GLY A 488 -17.72 -27.27 6.62
N GLY A 489 -17.71 -27.95 7.77
CA GLY A 489 -18.72 -27.86 8.82
C GLY A 489 -18.34 -26.96 10.00
N SER A 490 -19.12 -27.07 11.08
CA SER A 490 -18.80 -26.45 12.39
C SER A 490 -19.22 -27.34 13.55
N ILE A 491 -18.48 -27.31 14.66
CA ILE A 491 -18.79 -28.01 15.91
C ILE A 491 -18.91 -27.00 17.06
N GLY A 492 -19.74 -27.31 18.04
CA GLY A 492 -19.89 -26.52 19.26
C GLY A 492 -20.48 -27.34 20.40
N VAL A 493 -20.63 -26.68 21.55
CA VAL A 493 -21.19 -27.27 22.77
C VAL A 493 -22.17 -26.29 23.41
N THR A 494 -23.24 -26.82 24.00
CA THR A 494 -24.12 -26.10 24.93
C THR A 494 -24.15 -26.89 26.22
N SER A 495 -23.63 -26.32 27.30
CA SER A 495 -23.50 -27.04 28.58
C SER A 495 -23.69 -26.10 29.76
N ARG A 496 -24.15 -26.67 30.89
CA ARG A 496 -24.24 -26.00 32.19
C ARG A 496 -23.77 -26.96 33.28
N PRO A 497 -22.92 -26.54 34.24
CA PRO A 497 -22.50 -27.39 35.34
C PRO A 497 -23.70 -28.02 36.08
N GLY A 498 -23.66 -29.33 36.28
CA GLY A 498 -24.70 -30.13 36.94
C GLY A 498 -25.95 -30.46 36.10
N HIS A 499 -26.00 -30.04 34.83
CA HIS A 499 -27.15 -30.25 33.93
C HIS A 499 -26.78 -30.98 32.63
N GLY A 500 -25.56 -31.54 32.54
CA GLY A 500 -25.07 -32.21 31.35
C GLY A 500 -24.62 -31.28 30.22
N SER A 501 -24.26 -31.89 29.10
CA SER A 501 -23.74 -31.19 27.92
C SER A 501 -24.40 -31.69 26.63
N THR A 502 -24.59 -30.79 25.68
CA THR A 502 -24.98 -31.12 24.31
C THR A 502 -23.89 -30.66 23.37
N PHE A 503 -23.13 -31.60 22.83
CA PHE A 503 -22.22 -31.36 21.73
C PHE A 503 -22.97 -31.47 20.42
N SER A 504 -22.78 -30.51 19.51
CA SER A 504 -23.44 -30.50 18.21
C SER A 504 -22.46 -30.15 17.12
N PHE A 505 -22.53 -30.84 15.99
CA PHE A 505 -21.78 -30.49 14.79
C PHE A 505 -22.65 -30.54 13.54
N CYS A 506 -22.35 -29.65 12.60
CA CYS A 506 -23.04 -29.52 11.32
C CYS A 506 -22.05 -29.74 10.19
N VAL A 507 -22.40 -30.56 9.20
CA VAL A 507 -21.58 -30.81 8.01
C VAL A 507 -22.43 -30.70 6.73
N PRO A 508 -21.88 -30.15 5.63
CA PRO A 508 -22.46 -30.32 4.31
C PRO A 508 -22.27 -31.77 3.85
N VAL A 509 -23.29 -32.33 3.21
CA VAL A 509 -23.24 -33.62 2.53
C VAL A 509 -23.84 -33.49 1.14
N ARG A 510 -23.46 -34.36 0.21
CA ARG A 510 -24.03 -34.35 -1.15
C ARG A 510 -25.20 -35.32 -1.23
N ALA A 511 -26.20 -34.98 -2.05
CA ALA A 511 -27.21 -35.96 -2.43
C ALA A 511 -26.57 -36.95 -3.41
N PRO A 512 -26.87 -38.26 -3.33
CA PRO A 512 -26.46 -39.18 -4.37
C PRO A 512 -27.13 -38.78 -5.70
N ASP A 513 -26.40 -38.93 -6.81
CA ASP A 513 -26.96 -38.69 -8.14
C ASP A 513 -28.20 -39.57 -8.33
N ALA A 514 -29.27 -38.98 -8.88
CA ALA A 514 -30.47 -39.74 -9.20
C ALA A 514 -30.09 -40.85 -10.20
N PRO A 515 -30.50 -42.11 -9.99
CA PRO A 515 -30.27 -43.15 -11.00
C PRO A 515 -30.97 -42.74 -12.30
N GLU A 516 -30.23 -42.78 -13.42
CA GLU A 516 -30.77 -42.60 -14.79
C GLU A 516 -31.90 -43.59 -15.12
#